data_AF-J3I4J6-F1
#
_entry.id   AF-J3I4J6-F1
#
_cell.length_a   1.000
_cell.length_b   1.000
_cell.length_c   1.000
_cell.angle_alpha   90.00
_cell.angle_beta   90.00
_cell.angle_gamma   90.00
#
_symmetry.space_group_name_H-M   'P 1'
#
loop_
_entity.id
_entity.type
_entity.pdbx_description
1 polymer ?
#
loop_
_entity_poly.entity_id
_entity_poly.type
_entity_poly.pdbx_seq_one_letter_code
_entity_poly.pdbx_strand_id
1 'polypeptide(L)'
;MKTFIRVVELWVPDRTRMRLEFGGGLYGEGLSAFRAVSEDLRFGYDEGLPGKAWASGHPVILTKFANSYFKRTDQALAAGLTCGVAVPVFAGEFLQAVMVLFCGDDEAHVGAIELWHNDPDTSHEMGLVDGYYGTADMFEFNSRHTRFPRGFGLPGRTWKAGLPLIIKDLHNARSFLRWQEAAEVGINLGVGVPYRTGSDQSWVLTFLSAQATPIARRFEIWVPNEARSALVCRAGDCSAQTDLAALYADKSIAKGDGGIGGAWATGMPALNDDLARDGSIAAAEARAAGLSQMVALPVIGSAGLDAVLAWYL
;
A
#
# COMPACT_ATOMS: atom_id res chain seq x y z
N MET A 1 12.74 3.55 14.85
CA MET A 1 11.88 2.34 14.87
C MET A 1 11.86 1.80 13.44
N LYS A 2 12.06 0.49 13.25
CA LYS A 2 12.02 -0.12 11.92
C LYS A 2 10.56 -0.37 11.54
N THR A 3 10.17 0.02 10.33
CA THR A 3 8.85 -0.26 9.77
C THR A 3 8.82 -1.68 9.19
N PHE A 4 7.62 -2.27 9.10
CA PHE A 4 7.45 -3.58 8.49
C PHE A 4 7.78 -3.57 6.98
N ILE A 5 7.38 -2.52 6.26
CA ILE A 5 7.84 -2.27 4.89
C ILE A 5 9.29 -1.77 4.94
N ARG A 6 10.19 -2.49 4.26
CA ARG A 6 11.64 -2.23 4.26
C ARG A 6 12.16 -1.71 2.94
N VAL A 7 11.48 -2.09 1.86
CA VAL A 7 11.80 -1.62 0.50
C VAL A 7 10.50 -1.29 -0.21
N VAL A 8 10.52 -0.22 -0.99
CA VAL A 8 9.49 0.09 -1.97
C VAL A 8 10.19 0.30 -3.30
N GLU A 9 9.75 -0.39 -4.34
CA GLU A 9 10.27 -0.23 -5.70
C GLU A 9 9.16 0.18 -6.63
N LEU A 10 9.52 1.00 -7.61
CA LEU A 10 8.63 1.38 -8.69
C LEU A 10 9.16 0.77 -9.99
N TRP A 11 8.33 -0.03 -10.64
CA TRP A 11 8.61 -0.66 -11.93
C TRP A 11 7.72 -0.02 -12.98
N VAL A 12 8.31 0.64 -13.97
CA VAL A 12 7.57 1.41 -14.98
C VAL A 12 7.67 0.74 -16.35
N PRO A 13 6.63 0.79 -17.20
CA PRO A 13 6.76 0.32 -18.58
C PRO A 13 7.89 1.05 -19.30
N ASP A 14 8.73 0.29 -20.00
CA ASP A 14 9.74 0.86 -20.88
C ASP A 14 9.10 1.64 -22.04
N ARG A 15 9.93 2.28 -22.89
CA ARG A 15 9.45 3.03 -24.05
C ARG A 15 8.59 2.21 -25.02
N THR A 16 8.82 0.90 -25.09
CA THR A 16 8.05 -0.02 -25.95
C THR A 16 6.78 -0.51 -25.28
N ARG A 17 6.66 -0.34 -23.96
CA ARG A 17 5.60 -0.86 -23.08
C ARG A 17 5.48 -2.39 -23.10
N MET A 18 6.53 -3.08 -23.52
CA MET A 18 6.58 -4.55 -23.58
C MET A 18 7.23 -5.16 -22.33
N ARG A 19 7.98 -4.35 -21.57
CA ARG A 19 8.65 -4.76 -20.34
C ARG A 19 8.55 -3.65 -19.30
N LEU A 20 8.75 -4.04 -18.05
CA LEU A 20 8.94 -3.16 -16.92
C LEU A 20 10.42 -2.95 -16.66
N GLU A 21 10.80 -1.71 -16.39
CA GLU A 21 12.12 -1.30 -15.94
C GLU A 21 12.09 -0.62 -14.58
N PHE A 22 13.24 -0.60 -13.92
CA PHE A 22 13.38 0.02 -12.61
C PHE A 22 13.24 1.54 -12.72
N GLY A 23 12.17 2.08 -12.13
CA GLY A 23 11.85 3.51 -12.12
C GLY A 23 12.30 4.24 -10.85
N GLY A 24 12.70 3.50 -9.80
CA GLY A 24 13.19 4.06 -8.54
C GLY A 24 12.85 3.16 -7.36
N GLY A 25 13.43 3.46 -6.19
CA GLY A 25 13.10 2.72 -4.98
C GLY A 25 13.55 3.41 -3.70
N LEU A 26 12.82 3.12 -2.62
CA LEU A 26 13.15 3.46 -1.24
C LEU A 26 13.75 2.22 -0.59
N TYR A 27 14.97 2.34 -0.08
CA TYR A 27 15.68 1.25 0.56
C TYR A 27 16.16 1.71 1.93
N GLY A 28 15.89 0.90 2.96
CA GLY A 28 16.50 1.09 4.27
C GLY A 28 18.03 0.88 4.26
N GLU A 29 18.67 1.23 5.37
CA GLU A 29 20.11 1.01 5.55
C GLU A 29 20.50 -0.47 5.37
N GLY A 30 21.66 -0.70 4.75
CA GLY A 30 22.19 -2.06 4.52
C GLY A 30 21.62 -2.80 3.31
N LEU A 31 20.73 -2.19 2.53
CA LEU A 31 20.04 -2.85 1.41
C LEU A 31 20.60 -2.48 0.02
N SER A 32 21.79 -1.89 -0.05
CA SER A 32 22.41 -1.44 -1.31
C SER A 32 22.69 -2.59 -2.29
N ALA A 33 23.07 -3.77 -1.78
CA ALA A 33 23.30 -4.94 -2.63
C ALA A 33 22.00 -5.44 -3.30
N PHE A 34 20.90 -5.45 -2.54
CA PHE A 34 19.59 -5.79 -3.08
C PHE A 34 19.13 -4.76 -4.12
N ARG A 35 19.32 -3.45 -3.82
CA ARG A 35 19.05 -2.35 -4.74
C ARG A 35 19.80 -2.51 -6.06
N ALA A 36 21.11 -2.74 -6.04
CA ALA A 36 21.93 -2.88 -7.25
C ALA A 36 21.39 -3.97 -8.19
N VAL A 37 21.01 -5.13 -7.65
CA VAL A 37 20.40 -6.21 -8.44
C VAL A 37 19.03 -5.81 -9.00
N SER A 38 18.27 -4.97 -8.29
CA SER A 38 16.98 -4.44 -8.78
C SER A 38 17.17 -3.56 -10.02
N GLU A 39 18.14 -2.65 -9.98
CA GLU A 39 18.35 -1.64 -11.01
C GLU A 39 18.65 -2.27 -12.40
N ASP A 40 19.30 -3.43 -12.39
CA ASP A 40 19.67 -4.18 -13.60
C ASP A 40 18.55 -5.10 -14.14
N LEU A 41 17.49 -5.35 -13.38
CA LEU A 41 16.44 -6.27 -13.77
C LEU A 41 15.43 -5.63 -14.72
N ARG A 42 14.79 -6.51 -15.51
CA ARG A 42 13.63 -6.20 -16.34
C ARG A 42 12.61 -7.34 -16.23
N PHE A 43 11.33 -7.02 -16.38
CA PHE A 43 10.23 -7.99 -16.30
C PHE A 43 9.28 -7.84 -17.47
N GLY A 44 9.05 -8.91 -18.22
CA GLY A 44 7.95 -8.99 -19.18
C GLY A 44 6.59 -9.19 -18.51
N TYR A 45 5.55 -9.25 -19.34
CA TYR A 45 4.21 -9.63 -18.93
C TYR A 45 4.21 -11.05 -18.31
N ASP A 46 3.54 -11.23 -17.17
CA ASP A 46 3.51 -12.47 -16.37
C ASP A 46 4.88 -12.99 -15.88
N GLU A 47 5.93 -12.15 -15.95
CA GLU A 47 7.27 -12.52 -15.55
C GLU A 47 7.65 -11.94 -14.17
N GLY A 48 8.07 -12.81 -13.26
CA GLY A 48 8.41 -12.40 -11.89
C GLY A 48 7.23 -11.76 -11.16
N LEU A 49 7.50 -11.18 -9.99
CA LEU A 49 6.45 -10.55 -9.18
C LEU A 49 5.83 -9.31 -9.84
N PRO A 50 6.61 -8.35 -10.40
CA PRO A 50 6.01 -7.19 -11.06
C PRO A 50 5.20 -7.57 -12.31
N GLY A 51 5.73 -8.46 -13.15
CA GLY A 51 5.05 -8.89 -14.37
C GLY A 51 3.77 -9.68 -14.10
N LYS A 52 3.72 -10.45 -12.99
CA LYS A 52 2.49 -11.13 -12.55
C LYS A 52 1.39 -10.19 -12.13
N ALA A 53 1.73 -9.14 -11.36
CA ALA A 53 0.77 -8.09 -11.03
C ALA A 53 0.30 -7.33 -12.27
N TRP A 54 1.20 -7.08 -13.24
CA TRP A 54 0.80 -6.53 -14.52
C TRP A 54 -0.21 -7.45 -15.24
N ALA A 55 0.07 -8.75 -15.29
CA ALA A 55 -0.76 -9.71 -16.00
C ALA A 55 -2.12 -9.99 -15.34
N SER A 56 -2.16 -10.01 -14.01
CA SER A 56 -3.40 -10.21 -13.26
C SER A 56 -4.32 -8.98 -13.31
N GLY A 57 -3.74 -7.80 -13.52
CA GLY A 57 -4.47 -6.54 -13.46
C GLY A 57 -4.93 -6.15 -12.06
N HIS A 58 -4.46 -6.84 -11.01
CA HIS A 58 -4.78 -6.59 -9.61
C HIS A 58 -3.57 -6.87 -8.71
N PRO A 59 -3.57 -6.43 -7.44
CA PRO A 59 -2.45 -6.70 -6.54
C PRO A 59 -2.13 -8.19 -6.40
N VAL A 60 -0.86 -8.52 -6.20
CA VAL A 60 -0.38 -9.90 -5.99
C VAL A 60 0.51 -9.92 -4.75
N ILE A 61 0.23 -10.83 -3.83
CA ILE A 61 1.04 -11.10 -2.65
C ILE A 61 1.89 -12.34 -2.93
N LEU A 62 3.19 -12.25 -2.62
CA LEU A 62 4.12 -13.37 -2.65
C LEU A 62 4.66 -13.57 -1.24
N THR A 63 4.12 -14.57 -0.56
CA THR A 63 4.41 -14.88 0.85
C THR A 63 5.74 -15.61 1.06
N LYS A 64 6.36 -16.14 -0.01
CA LYS A 64 7.65 -16.83 0.04
C LYS A 64 8.44 -16.69 -1.25
N PHE A 65 9.74 -16.38 -1.14
CA PHE A 65 10.63 -16.25 -2.31
C PHE A 65 11.21 -17.58 -2.79
N ALA A 66 11.58 -18.47 -1.88
CA ALA A 66 12.16 -19.76 -2.24
C ALA A 66 11.15 -20.63 -3.02
N ASN A 67 11.63 -21.29 -4.08
CA ASN A 67 10.82 -22.13 -4.97
C ASN A 67 9.62 -21.41 -5.61
N SER A 68 9.74 -20.09 -5.86
CA SER A 68 8.74 -19.31 -6.58
C SER A 68 9.33 -18.68 -7.85
N TYR A 69 8.50 -17.93 -8.57
CA TYR A 69 8.89 -17.17 -9.76
C TYR A 69 9.76 -15.93 -9.46
N PHE A 70 10.14 -15.69 -8.21
CA PHE A 70 10.92 -14.54 -7.81
C PHE A 70 12.37 -14.62 -8.30
N LYS A 71 12.86 -13.54 -8.93
CA LYS A 71 14.14 -13.55 -9.67
C LYS A 71 15.40 -13.31 -8.83
N ARG A 72 15.27 -12.93 -7.56
CA ARG A 72 16.40 -12.47 -6.71
C ARG A 72 16.29 -12.96 -5.28
N THR A 73 15.93 -14.23 -5.15
CA THR A 73 15.66 -14.91 -3.88
C THR A 73 16.84 -14.81 -2.91
N ASP A 74 18.05 -15.15 -3.37
CA ASP A 74 19.23 -15.17 -2.49
C ASP A 74 19.54 -13.78 -1.92
N GLN A 75 19.40 -12.73 -2.74
CA GLN A 75 19.64 -11.36 -2.31
C GLN A 75 18.53 -10.86 -1.38
N ALA A 76 17.27 -11.23 -1.61
CA ALA A 76 16.18 -10.91 -0.71
C ALA A 76 16.35 -11.59 0.66
N LEU A 77 16.73 -12.87 0.68
CA LEU A 77 16.99 -13.61 1.91
C LEU A 77 18.20 -13.04 2.67
N ALA A 78 19.30 -12.74 1.97
CA ALA A 78 20.46 -12.09 2.56
C ALA A 78 20.14 -10.69 3.12
N ALA A 79 19.15 -10.00 2.54
CA ALA A 79 18.62 -8.73 3.01
C ALA A 79 17.59 -8.86 4.15
N GLY A 80 17.22 -10.07 4.56
CA GLY A 80 16.21 -10.33 5.59
C GLY A 80 14.78 -10.01 5.14
N LEU A 81 14.50 -10.04 3.84
CA LEU A 81 13.15 -9.86 3.28
C LEU A 81 12.42 -11.20 3.22
N THR A 82 11.12 -11.20 3.53
CA THR A 82 10.32 -12.44 3.65
C THR A 82 9.16 -12.50 2.67
N CYS A 83 8.57 -11.36 2.32
CA CYS A 83 7.46 -11.30 1.37
C CYS A 83 7.52 -10.07 0.47
N GLY A 84 6.82 -10.17 -0.67
CA GLY A 84 6.67 -9.09 -1.63
C GLY A 84 5.20 -8.87 -1.96
N VAL A 85 4.78 -7.62 -2.10
CA VAL A 85 3.44 -7.25 -2.54
C VAL A 85 3.55 -6.34 -3.74
N ALA A 86 3.09 -6.79 -4.90
CA ALA A 86 3.06 -5.99 -6.12
C ALA A 86 1.67 -5.40 -6.32
N VAL A 87 1.63 -4.07 -6.47
CA VAL A 87 0.43 -3.27 -6.67
C VAL A 87 0.55 -2.62 -8.05
N PRO A 88 -0.15 -3.13 -9.08
CA PRO A 88 -0.15 -2.51 -10.38
C PRO A 88 -1.02 -1.24 -10.32
N VAL A 89 -0.70 -0.19 -11.07
CA VAL A 89 -1.49 1.04 -11.14
C VAL A 89 -1.84 1.28 -12.59
N PHE A 90 -3.12 1.36 -12.90
CA PHE A 90 -3.62 1.60 -14.26
C PHE A 90 -4.33 2.95 -14.36
N ALA A 91 -4.24 3.56 -15.54
CA ALA A 91 -5.13 4.61 -15.98
C ALA A 91 -5.93 4.08 -17.17
N GLY A 92 -7.20 3.74 -16.94
CA GLY A 92 -7.97 2.93 -17.88
C GLY A 92 -7.32 1.55 -18.05
N GLU A 93 -7.05 1.14 -19.28
CA GLU A 93 -6.38 -0.14 -19.58
C GLU A 93 -4.84 -0.02 -19.62
N PHE A 94 -4.29 1.18 -19.46
CA PHE A 94 -2.86 1.43 -19.57
C PHE A 94 -2.18 1.33 -18.22
N LEU A 95 -1.31 0.33 -18.06
CA LEU A 95 -0.42 0.22 -16.90
C LEU A 95 0.48 1.46 -16.82
N GLN A 96 0.43 2.16 -15.70
CA GLN A 96 1.28 3.30 -15.38
C GLN A 96 2.57 2.82 -14.70
N ALA A 97 2.44 1.98 -13.67
CA ALA A 97 3.57 1.35 -12.99
C ALA A 97 3.11 0.12 -12.20
N VAL A 98 4.06 -0.69 -11.74
CA VAL A 98 3.87 -1.66 -10.67
C VAL A 98 4.74 -1.24 -9.49
N MET A 99 4.11 -0.92 -8.38
CA MET A 99 4.82 -0.65 -7.13
C MET A 99 4.97 -1.96 -6.36
N VAL A 100 6.18 -2.28 -5.91
CA VAL A 100 6.45 -3.49 -5.15
C VAL A 100 6.94 -3.13 -3.76
N LEU A 101 6.25 -3.63 -2.75
CA LEU A 101 6.59 -3.51 -1.34
C LEU A 101 7.30 -4.78 -0.92
N PHE A 102 8.45 -4.68 -0.28
CA PHE A 102 9.08 -5.81 0.40
C PHE A 102 9.05 -5.59 1.90
N CYS A 103 8.66 -6.64 2.60
CA CYS A 103 8.62 -6.66 4.05
C CYS A 103 9.72 -7.55 4.61
N GLY A 104 10.20 -7.19 5.80
CA GLY A 104 11.30 -7.89 6.47
C GLY A 104 10.83 -8.91 7.49
N ASP A 105 11.70 -9.89 7.75
CA ASP A 105 11.63 -10.73 8.93
C ASP A 105 12.13 -9.92 10.14
N ASP A 106 11.28 -9.65 11.12
CA ASP A 106 11.77 -9.67 12.48
C ASP A 106 10.80 -10.57 13.26
N GLU A 107 11.30 -11.52 14.05
CA GLU A 107 10.48 -12.52 14.79
C GLU A 107 9.39 -11.89 15.68
N ALA A 108 9.52 -10.59 15.99
CA ALA A 108 8.59 -9.79 16.77
C ALA A 108 7.59 -8.96 15.92
N HIS A 109 7.62 -9.05 14.59
CA HIS A 109 6.71 -8.29 13.74
C HIS A 109 5.30 -8.86 13.80
N VAL A 110 4.37 -8.00 14.22
CA VAL A 110 2.96 -8.31 14.24
C VAL A 110 2.22 -7.35 13.33
N GLY A 111 1.76 -7.88 12.21
CA GLY A 111 1.03 -7.14 11.20
C GLY A 111 0.60 -8.08 10.09
N ALA A 112 -0.29 -7.61 9.23
CA ALA A 112 -0.72 -8.38 8.08
C ALA A 112 -0.92 -7.51 6.85
N ILE A 113 -0.64 -8.08 5.69
CA ILE A 113 -1.09 -7.54 4.41
C ILE A 113 -2.03 -8.58 3.81
N GLU A 114 -3.25 -8.19 3.51
CA GLU A 114 -4.29 -9.10 3.02
C GLU A 114 -4.86 -8.59 1.69
N LEU A 115 -5.13 -9.51 0.76
CA LEU A 115 -5.83 -9.22 -0.49
C LEU A 115 -7.21 -9.87 -0.46
N TRP A 116 -8.24 -9.03 -0.53
CA TRP A 116 -9.64 -9.44 -0.56
C TRP A 116 -10.23 -9.23 -1.95
N HIS A 117 -11.10 -10.15 -2.37
CA HIS A 117 -11.75 -10.13 -3.67
C HIS A 117 -13.23 -10.44 -3.54
N ASN A 118 -14.04 -9.70 -4.29
CA ASN A 118 -15.41 -10.07 -4.59
C ASN A 118 -15.58 -10.17 -6.11
N ASP A 119 -16.15 -11.31 -6.52
CA ASP A 119 -16.78 -11.47 -7.82
C ASP A 119 -18.31 -11.45 -7.62
N PRO A 120 -19.02 -10.44 -8.16
CA PRO A 120 -20.46 -10.30 -7.95
C PRO A 120 -21.28 -11.44 -8.56
N ASP A 121 -20.75 -12.16 -9.56
CA ASP A 121 -21.42 -13.31 -10.16
C ASP A 121 -21.32 -14.56 -9.27
N THR A 122 -20.37 -14.56 -8.33
CA THR A 122 -20.10 -15.70 -7.43
C THR A 122 -20.63 -15.46 -6.01
N SER A 123 -20.54 -14.24 -5.49
CA SER A 123 -20.90 -13.93 -4.10
C SER A 123 -21.26 -12.46 -3.90
N HIS A 124 -22.05 -12.17 -2.86
CA HIS A 124 -22.29 -10.79 -2.38
C HIS A 124 -21.26 -10.31 -1.35
N GLU A 125 -20.33 -11.18 -0.96
CA GLU A 125 -19.29 -10.92 0.04
C GLU A 125 -17.91 -11.04 -0.60
N MET A 126 -16.92 -10.38 -0.02
CA MET A 126 -15.52 -10.62 -0.38
C MET A 126 -14.88 -11.71 0.47
N GLY A 127 -14.05 -12.52 -0.16
CA GLY A 127 -13.21 -13.53 0.47
C GLY A 127 -11.73 -13.19 0.38
N LEU A 128 -10.94 -13.79 1.26
CA LEU A 128 -9.49 -13.66 1.24
C LEU A 128 -8.93 -14.45 0.05
N VAL A 129 -8.13 -13.79 -0.78
CA VAL A 129 -7.39 -14.42 -1.88
C VAL A 129 -6.04 -14.88 -1.39
N ASP A 130 -5.29 -13.98 -0.76
CA ASP A 130 -4.01 -14.28 -0.15
C ASP A 130 -3.68 -13.26 0.95
N GLY A 131 -2.70 -13.58 1.79
CA GLY A 131 -2.22 -12.67 2.82
C GLY A 131 -0.91 -13.12 3.44
N TYR A 132 -0.14 -12.15 3.92
CA TYR A 132 1.04 -12.36 4.73
C TYR A 132 0.74 -11.93 6.17
N TYR A 133 1.06 -12.78 7.14
CA TYR A 133 0.68 -12.61 8.54
C TYR A 133 1.86 -12.61 9.52
N GLY A 134 3.10 -12.68 9.01
CA GLY A 134 4.28 -12.85 9.85
C GLY A 134 4.16 -14.11 10.70
N THR A 135 4.21 -13.96 12.02
CA THR A 135 4.10 -15.06 13.00
C THR A 135 2.67 -15.27 13.54
N ALA A 136 1.66 -14.57 13.01
CA ALA A 136 0.30 -14.57 13.53
C ALA A 136 -0.59 -15.69 12.92
N ASP A 137 -0.20 -16.96 13.11
CA ASP A 137 -0.86 -18.13 12.50
C ASP A 137 -2.37 -18.21 12.78
N MET A 138 -2.80 -17.95 14.02
CA MET A 138 -4.22 -17.99 14.38
C MET A 138 -5.02 -16.89 13.68
N PHE A 139 -4.41 -15.71 13.55
CA PHE A 139 -5.03 -14.60 12.84
C PHE A 139 -5.15 -14.94 11.35
N GLU A 140 -4.13 -15.52 10.73
CA GLU A 140 -4.18 -16.04 9.36
C GLU A 140 -5.31 -17.05 9.17
N PHE A 141 -5.39 -18.06 10.04
CA PHE A 141 -6.40 -19.11 9.96
C PHE A 141 -7.82 -18.52 9.95
N ASN A 142 -8.11 -17.60 10.87
CA ASN A 142 -9.43 -16.96 10.94
C ASN A 142 -9.69 -16.05 9.73
N SER A 143 -8.66 -15.38 9.21
CA SER A 143 -8.76 -14.55 8.00
C SER A 143 -9.21 -15.36 6.79
N ARG A 144 -8.61 -16.54 6.58
CA ARG A 144 -8.94 -17.45 5.46
C ARG A 144 -10.39 -17.94 5.51
N HIS A 145 -10.96 -18.07 6.70
CA HIS A 145 -12.34 -18.53 6.93
C HIS A 145 -13.36 -17.39 7.09
N THR A 146 -12.91 -16.14 7.06
CA THR A 146 -13.79 -14.97 7.17
C THR A 146 -14.27 -14.51 5.79
N ARG A 147 -15.50 -13.99 5.73
CA ARG A 147 -16.04 -13.25 4.58
C ARG A 147 -16.56 -11.90 5.07
N PHE A 148 -16.51 -10.90 4.19
CA PHE A 148 -16.99 -9.55 4.51
C PHE A 148 -18.10 -9.10 3.56
N PRO A 149 -19.32 -8.86 4.07
CA PRO A 149 -20.34 -8.13 3.34
C PRO A 149 -19.89 -6.72 2.97
N ARG A 150 -20.42 -6.20 1.86
CA ARG A 150 -20.22 -4.79 1.49
C ARG A 150 -20.66 -3.86 2.61
N GLY A 151 -19.75 -3.02 3.08
CA GLY A 151 -19.98 -2.06 4.16
C GLY A 151 -19.65 -2.57 5.56
N PHE A 152 -19.20 -3.81 5.74
CA PHE A 152 -18.87 -4.39 7.04
C PHE A 152 -17.39 -4.75 7.16
N GLY A 153 -16.80 -4.55 8.35
CA GLY A 153 -15.35 -4.71 8.57
C GLY A 153 -14.50 -3.75 7.73
N LEU A 154 -13.18 -3.76 7.90
CA LEU A 154 -12.29 -2.90 7.10
C LEU A 154 -12.40 -3.21 5.59
N PRO A 155 -12.31 -4.48 5.14
CA PRO A 155 -12.37 -4.78 3.71
C PRO A 155 -13.71 -4.38 3.08
N GLY A 156 -14.83 -4.77 3.68
CA GLY A 156 -16.17 -4.45 3.18
C GLY A 156 -16.50 -2.96 3.23
N ARG A 157 -16.07 -2.22 4.27
CA ARG A 157 -16.23 -0.75 4.32
C ARG A 157 -15.43 -0.05 3.23
N THR A 158 -14.21 -0.50 2.97
CA THR A 158 -13.35 0.05 1.90
C THR A 158 -14.01 -0.19 0.54
N TRP A 159 -14.55 -1.39 0.31
CA TRP A 159 -15.33 -1.71 -0.88
C TRP A 159 -16.57 -0.83 -1.05
N LYS A 160 -17.34 -0.60 0.03
CA LYS A 160 -18.51 0.28 -0.02
C LYS A 160 -18.12 1.73 -0.35
N ALA A 161 -17.05 2.23 0.26
CA ALA A 161 -16.60 3.61 0.10
C ALA A 161 -15.99 3.87 -1.29
N GLY A 162 -15.30 2.88 -1.87
CA GLY A 162 -14.51 3.08 -3.08
C GLY A 162 -13.34 4.05 -2.90
N LEU A 163 -12.97 4.37 -1.66
CA LEU A 163 -11.88 5.25 -1.28
C LEU A 163 -11.00 4.55 -0.23
N PRO A 164 -9.72 4.92 -0.11
CA PRO A 164 -8.90 4.49 1.02
C PRO A 164 -9.58 4.80 2.36
N LEU A 165 -9.43 3.91 3.33
CA LEU A 165 -9.92 4.09 4.69
C LEU A 165 -8.82 3.80 5.70
N ILE A 166 -8.77 4.62 6.75
CA ILE A 166 -7.97 4.35 7.95
C ILE A 166 -8.96 4.08 9.10
N ILE A 167 -8.80 2.95 9.78
CA ILE A 167 -9.53 2.60 10.99
C ILE A 167 -8.53 2.46 12.13
N LYS A 168 -8.78 3.20 13.20
CA LYS A 168 -8.01 3.16 14.46
C LYS A 168 -8.77 2.33 15.50
N ASP A 169 -8.06 1.94 16.55
CA ASP A 169 -8.60 1.25 17.72
C ASP A 169 -9.47 0.04 17.38
N LEU A 170 -8.94 -0.82 16.52
CA LEU A 170 -9.63 -2.03 16.04
C LEU A 170 -10.15 -2.94 17.17
N HIS A 171 -9.59 -2.83 18.38
CA HIS A 171 -10.01 -3.55 19.59
C HIS A 171 -11.34 -3.04 20.19
N ASN A 172 -11.73 -1.78 19.97
CA ASN A 172 -12.94 -1.18 20.55
C ASN A 172 -14.14 -1.14 19.60
N ALA A 173 -13.93 -1.45 18.32
CA ALA A 173 -14.98 -1.44 17.33
C ALA A 173 -15.77 -2.77 17.36
N ARG A 174 -16.91 -2.83 18.06
CA ARG A 174 -17.90 -3.93 17.95
C ARG A 174 -18.34 -4.23 16.50
N SER A 175 -17.99 -3.37 15.55
CA SER A 175 -18.20 -3.50 14.10
C SER A 175 -17.07 -4.22 13.34
N PHE A 176 -16.03 -4.71 14.02
CA PHE A 176 -14.94 -5.46 13.40
C PHE A 176 -15.10 -6.96 13.67
N LEU A 177 -15.23 -7.74 12.60
CA LEU A 177 -15.62 -9.16 12.68
C LEU A 177 -14.58 -10.05 13.42
N ARG A 178 -13.30 -9.62 13.48
CA ARG A 178 -12.14 -10.37 14.01
C ARG A 178 -11.39 -9.61 15.12
N TRP A 179 -12.11 -8.87 15.96
CA TRP A 179 -11.49 -7.88 16.88
C TRP A 179 -10.74 -8.52 18.04
N GLN A 180 -11.18 -9.71 18.49
CA GLN A 180 -10.56 -10.40 19.62
C GLN A 180 -9.16 -10.88 19.24
N GLU A 181 -9.03 -11.49 18.07
CA GLU A 181 -7.76 -12.01 17.56
C GLU A 181 -6.81 -10.89 17.17
N ALA A 182 -7.33 -9.83 16.53
CA ALA A 182 -6.54 -8.64 16.24
C ALA A 182 -6.00 -8.00 17.52
N ALA A 183 -6.79 -7.98 18.60
CA ALA A 183 -6.35 -7.48 19.91
C ALA A 183 -5.32 -8.41 20.57
N GLU A 184 -5.48 -9.73 20.50
CA GLU A 184 -4.53 -10.72 21.03
C GLU A 184 -3.14 -10.56 20.41
N VAL A 185 -3.08 -10.26 19.11
CA VAL A 185 -1.82 -10.01 18.41
C VAL A 185 -1.42 -8.52 18.43
N GLY A 186 -2.23 -7.63 19.01
CA GLY A 186 -1.91 -6.21 19.19
C GLY A 186 -2.06 -5.33 17.95
N ILE A 187 -2.77 -5.78 16.92
CA ILE A 187 -3.17 -4.98 15.75
C ILE A 187 -4.17 -3.92 16.20
N ASN A 188 -3.85 -2.64 15.94
CA ASN A 188 -4.67 -1.51 16.36
C ASN A 188 -4.99 -0.51 15.23
N LEU A 189 -4.27 -0.59 14.12
CA LEU A 189 -4.45 0.27 12.95
C LEU A 189 -4.71 -0.60 11.72
N GLY A 190 -5.71 -0.23 10.93
CA GLY A 190 -6.00 -0.85 9.65
C GLY A 190 -6.14 0.19 8.55
N VAL A 191 -5.47 -0.02 7.43
CA VAL A 191 -5.60 0.79 6.21
C VAL A 191 -6.14 -0.09 5.10
N GLY A 192 -7.27 0.29 4.52
CA GLY A 192 -7.84 -0.39 3.37
C GLY A 192 -7.66 0.45 2.11
N VAL A 193 -7.19 -0.18 1.04
CA VAL A 193 -7.01 0.44 -0.28
C VAL A 193 -7.92 -0.28 -1.27
N PRO A 194 -8.92 0.41 -1.83
CA PRO A 194 -9.76 -0.18 -2.85
C PRO A 194 -8.96 -0.29 -4.14
N TYR A 195 -9.21 -1.36 -4.88
CA TYR A 195 -8.65 -1.57 -6.19
C TYR A 195 -9.75 -2.02 -7.13
N ARG A 196 -9.94 -1.28 -8.22
CA ARG A 196 -10.95 -1.58 -9.24
C ARG A 196 -10.24 -2.03 -10.49
N THR A 197 -10.62 -3.20 -10.97
CA THR A 197 -10.30 -3.62 -12.33
C THR A 197 -11.38 -3.06 -13.26
N GLY A 198 -11.17 -3.08 -14.58
CA GLY A 198 -12.20 -2.65 -15.55
C GLY A 198 -13.48 -3.49 -15.55
N SER A 199 -13.53 -4.55 -14.74
CA SER A 199 -14.70 -5.41 -14.52
C SER A 199 -15.51 -4.99 -13.29
N ASP A 200 -16.71 -5.51 -13.11
CA ASP A 200 -17.53 -5.30 -11.90
C ASP A 200 -16.97 -5.99 -10.64
N GLN A 201 -15.85 -6.72 -10.76
CA GLN A 201 -15.13 -7.29 -9.62
C GLN A 201 -14.48 -6.21 -8.77
N SER A 202 -14.44 -6.46 -7.46
CA SER A 202 -13.89 -5.52 -6.48
C SER A 202 -12.76 -6.15 -5.69
N TRP A 203 -11.66 -5.42 -5.56
CA TRP A 203 -10.49 -5.84 -4.80
C TRP A 203 -10.21 -4.86 -3.67
N VAL A 204 -9.71 -5.36 -2.54
CA VAL A 204 -9.25 -4.51 -1.43
C VAL A 204 -7.94 -5.07 -0.90
N LEU A 205 -6.90 -4.24 -0.91
CA LEU A 205 -5.65 -4.50 -0.21
C LEU A 205 -5.75 -3.89 1.19
N THR A 206 -5.51 -4.67 2.25
CA THR A 206 -5.47 -4.14 3.62
C THR A 206 -4.09 -4.25 4.23
N PHE A 207 -3.66 -3.20 4.91
CA PHE A 207 -2.49 -3.15 5.78
C PHE A 207 -2.97 -3.11 7.22
N LEU A 208 -2.57 -4.10 8.02
CA LEU A 208 -2.91 -4.22 9.43
C LEU A 208 -1.65 -4.12 10.27
N SER A 209 -1.63 -3.15 11.16
CA SER A 209 -0.43 -2.71 11.85
C SER A 209 -0.64 -2.79 13.36
N ALA A 210 0.36 -3.30 14.07
CA ALA A 210 0.49 -3.16 15.52
C ALA A 210 1.28 -1.90 15.87
N GLN A 211 1.10 -1.38 17.09
CA GLN A 211 1.79 -0.17 17.54
C GLN A 211 3.31 -0.37 17.68
N ALA A 212 3.73 -1.57 18.11
CA ALA A 212 5.13 -1.89 18.32
C ALA A 212 5.90 -2.09 17.01
N THR A 213 5.21 -2.48 15.94
CA THR A 213 5.79 -2.84 14.65
C THR A 213 4.99 -2.23 13.50
N PRO A 214 5.03 -0.89 13.36
CA PRO A 214 4.13 -0.25 12.43
C PRO A 214 4.50 -0.53 10.98
N ILE A 215 3.48 -0.69 10.14
CA ILE A 215 3.66 -0.85 8.68
C ILE A 215 4.32 0.39 8.08
N ALA A 216 3.87 1.57 8.50
CA ALA A 216 4.46 2.87 8.22
C ALA A 216 4.26 3.75 9.44
N ARG A 217 5.12 4.77 9.62
CA ARG A 217 5.04 5.68 10.77
C ARG A 217 3.90 6.68 10.66
N ARG A 218 3.42 6.94 9.45
CA ARG A 218 2.30 7.84 9.17
C ARG A 218 1.57 7.41 7.91
N PHE A 219 0.26 7.54 7.92
CA PHE A 219 -0.61 7.46 6.74
C PHE A 219 -1.41 8.76 6.59
N GLU A 220 -1.62 9.19 5.35
CA GLU A 220 -2.45 10.34 5.00
C GLU A 220 -3.28 9.98 3.77
N ILE A 221 -4.56 10.36 3.77
CA ILE A 221 -5.46 10.22 2.64
C ILE A 221 -5.82 11.62 2.15
N TRP A 222 -5.43 11.93 0.92
CA TRP A 222 -5.69 13.19 0.25
C TRP A 222 -6.73 12.97 -0.85
N VAL A 223 -7.77 13.80 -0.91
CA VAL A 223 -8.83 13.69 -1.93
C VAL A 223 -9.00 15.02 -2.67
N PRO A 224 -9.37 15.01 -3.97
CA PRO A 224 -9.74 16.24 -4.65
C PRO A 224 -10.88 16.95 -3.93
N ASN A 225 -10.78 18.28 -3.80
CA ASN A 225 -11.91 19.10 -3.38
C ASN A 225 -13.04 19.07 -4.45
N GLU A 226 -14.19 19.65 -4.13
CA GLU A 226 -15.37 19.66 -5.02
C GLU A 226 -15.05 20.28 -6.40
N ALA A 227 -14.27 21.35 -6.43
CA ALA A 227 -13.82 22.00 -7.66
C ALA A 227 -12.72 21.23 -8.42
N ARG A 228 -12.19 20.13 -7.84
CA ARG A 228 -11.03 19.37 -8.31
C ARG A 228 -9.82 20.24 -8.66
N SER A 229 -9.62 21.32 -7.91
CA SER A 229 -8.54 22.30 -8.08
C SER A 229 -7.37 22.10 -7.11
N ALA A 230 -7.63 21.43 -5.98
CA ALA A 230 -6.61 21.06 -5.00
C ALA A 230 -6.97 19.74 -4.31
N LEU A 231 -5.97 19.09 -3.70
CA LEU A 231 -6.18 17.99 -2.76
C LEU A 231 -6.32 18.53 -1.34
N VAL A 232 -7.27 17.98 -0.58
CA VAL A 232 -7.48 18.26 0.84
C VAL A 232 -7.30 16.98 1.66
N CYS A 233 -6.82 17.12 2.89
CA CYS A 233 -6.64 15.99 3.79
C CYS A 233 -8.02 15.48 4.23
N ARG A 234 -8.31 14.20 3.97
CA ARG A 234 -9.53 13.53 4.38
C ARG A 234 -9.37 12.83 5.72
N ALA A 235 -8.23 12.16 5.90
CA ALA A 235 -7.93 11.38 7.09
C ALA A 235 -6.42 11.17 7.20
N GLY A 236 -5.94 10.93 8.42
CA GLY A 236 -4.56 10.55 8.67
C GLY A 236 -4.39 9.84 10.00
N ASP A 237 -3.29 9.10 10.09
CA ASP A 237 -2.80 8.53 11.33
C ASP A 237 -1.28 8.68 11.42
N CYS A 238 -0.77 8.92 12.63
CA CYS A 238 0.64 9.17 12.88
C CYS A 238 1.05 8.45 14.16
N SER A 239 2.13 7.67 14.12
CA SER A 239 2.65 6.94 15.28
C SER A 239 3.08 7.88 16.41
N ALA A 240 3.40 9.13 16.08
CA ALA A 240 3.70 10.20 17.05
C ALA A 240 2.45 10.88 17.62
N GLN A 241 1.25 10.36 17.33
CA GLN A 241 -0.04 10.85 17.80
C GLN A 241 -0.33 12.32 17.42
N THR A 242 0.26 12.79 16.32
CA THR A 242 -0.06 14.11 15.76
C THR A 242 -1.52 14.16 15.30
N ASP A 243 -2.25 15.21 15.69
CA ASP A 243 -3.58 15.48 15.15
C ASP A 243 -3.47 16.02 13.72
N LEU A 244 -3.44 15.11 12.75
CA LEU A 244 -3.32 15.46 11.33
C LEU A 244 -4.56 16.17 10.78
N ALA A 245 -5.73 15.97 11.39
CA ALA A 245 -6.94 16.66 10.96
C ALA A 245 -6.84 18.15 11.31
N ALA A 246 -6.46 18.48 12.53
CA ALA A 246 -6.19 19.86 12.94
C ALA A 246 -5.01 20.44 12.16
N LEU A 247 -3.94 19.66 11.95
CA LEU A 247 -2.74 20.12 11.26
C LEU A 247 -3.00 20.55 9.82
N TYR A 248 -3.94 19.90 9.13
CA TYR A 248 -4.25 20.09 7.71
C TYR A 248 -5.59 20.76 7.42
N ALA A 249 -6.33 21.23 8.43
CA ALA A 249 -7.71 21.73 8.30
C ALA A 249 -7.89 22.77 7.17
N ASP A 250 -6.96 23.72 7.05
CA ASP A 250 -7.00 24.80 6.04
C ASP A 250 -5.89 24.70 4.99
N LYS A 251 -5.28 23.51 4.87
CA LYS A 251 -4.17 23.27 3.94
C LYS A 251 -4.64 22.45 2.75
N SER A 252 -4.01 22.70 1.61
CA SER A 252 -4.27 21.95 0.39
C SER A 252 -2.98 21.74 -0.40
N ILE A 253 -2.98 20.75 -1.28
CA ILE A 253 -1.86 20.44 -2.17
C ILE A 253 -2.33 20.69 -3.60
N ALA A 254 -1.59 21.53 -4.32
CA ALA A 254 -1.88 21.82 -5.71
C ALA A 254 -1.50 20.63 -6.62
N LYS A 255 -2.10 20.57 -7.80
CA LYS A 255 -1.72 19.57 -8.82
C LYS A 255 -0.27 19.79 -9.24
N GLY A 256 0.55 18.75 -9.16
CA GLY A 256 1.98 18.80 -9.44
C GLY A 256 2.87 19.25 -8.27
N ASP A 257 2.29 19.63 -7.13
CA ASP A 257 3.04 20.05 -5.94
C ASP A 257 3.53 18.85 -5.11
N GLY A 258 4.84 18.73 -4.96
CA GLY A 258 5.48 17.60 -4.27
C GLY A 258 5.15 16.22 -4.88
N GLY A 259 5.46 15.16 -4.15
CA GLY A 259 5.16 13.79 -4.61
C GLY A 259 3.66 13.48 -4.64
N ILE A 260 2.88 14.03 -3.69
CA ILE A 260 1.43 13.81 -3.60
C ILE A 260 0.69 14.51 -4.76
N GLY A 261 0.98 15.79 -4.99
CA GLY A 261 0.43 16.53 -6.13
C GLY A 261 0.96 16.01 -7.47
N GLY A 262 2.20 15.52 -7.52
CA GLY A 262 2.77 14.85 -8.69
C GLY A 262 2.05 13.55 -9.06
N ALA A 263 1.71 12.72 -8.05
CA ALA A 263 0.89 11.52 -8.26
C ALA A 263 -0.50 11.87 -8.79
N TRP A 264 -1.10 12.96 -8.32
CA TRP A 264 -2.35 13.48 -8.91
C TRP A 264 -2.17 13.99 -10.33
N ALA A 265 -1.04 14.65 -10.64
CA ALA A 265 -0.78 15.19 -11.97
C ALA A 265 -0.66 14.11 -13.04
N THR A 266 -0.02 13.00 -12.68
CA THR A 266 0.44 11.97 -13.62
C THR A 266 -0.35 10.67 -13.56
N GLY A 267 -1.00 10.37 -12.44
CA GLY A 267 -1.55 9.04 -12.15
C GLY A 267 -0.48 7.99 -11.84
N MET A 268 0.79 8.39 -11.76
CA MET A 268 1.91 7.51 -11.36
C MET A 268 2.04 7.51 -9.83
N PRO A 269 2.40 6.36 -9.21
CA PRO A 269 2.95 6.39 -7.87
C PRO A 269 4.21 7.26 -7.80
N ALA A 270 4.40 7.95 -6.69
CA ALA A 270 5.61 8.72 -6.43
C ALA A 270 6.37 8.17 -5.23
N LEU A 271 7.69 8.16 -5.34
CA LEU A 271 8.61 7.85 -4.25
C LEU A 271 9.41 9.11 -3.94
N ASN A 272 9.59 9.39 -2.65
CA ASN A 272 10.44 10.47 -2.18
C ASN A 272 11.40 9.91 -1.14
N ASP A 273 12.69 9.90 -1.45
CA ASP A 273 13.77 9.40 -0.60
C ASP A 273 14.37 10.49 0.31
N ASP A 274 14.04 11.75 0.06
CA ASP A 274 14.48 12.93 0.79
C ASP A 274 13.39 14.01 0.73
N LEU A 275 12.49 13.99 1.72
CA LEU A 275 11.43 14.97 1.87
C LEU A 275 11.93 16.42 1.87
N ALA A 276 13.23 16.69 2.06
CA ALA A 276 13.76 18.05 1.99
C ALA A 276 13.66 18.69 0.60
N ARG A 277 13.51 17.87 -0.43
CA ARG A 277 13.36 18.29 -1.83
C ARG A 277 11.90 18.53 -2.23
N ASP A 278 10.97 18.23 -1.33
CA ASP A 278 9.55 18.37 -1.55
C ASP A 278 9.04 19.60 -0.78
N GLY A 279 8.62 20.60 -1.53
CA GLY A 279 8.13 21.88 -1.01
C GLY A 279 6.68 21.83 -0.55
N SER A 280 6.00 20.69 -0.69
CA SER A 280 4.60 20.57 -0.29
C SER A 280 4.46 20.68 1.22
N ILE A 281 3.28 21.14 1.64
CA ILE A 281 2.97 21.26 3.07
C ILE A 281 3.03 19.91 3.79
N ALA A 282 2.66 18.81 3.13
CA ALA A 282 2.72 17.48 3.71
C ALA A 282 4.17 17.05 4.00
N ALA A 283 5.09 17.31 3.07
CA ALA A 283 6.51 17.02 3.26
C ALA A 283 7.12 17.85 4.39
N ALA A 284 6.82 19.15 4.47
CA ALA A 284 7.29 20.02 5.54
C ALA A 284 6.84 19.54 6.92
N GLU A 285 5.56 19.19 7.07
CA GLU A 285 5.00 18.70 8.34
C GLU A 285 5.51 17.29 8.71
N ALA A 286 5.73 16.43 7.72
CA ALA A 286 6.32 15.12 7.95
C ALA A 286 7.80 15.24 8.41
N ARG A 287 8.58 16.15 7.82
CA ARG A 287 9.95 16.44 8.27
C ARG A 287 10.02 16.97 9.68
N ALA A 288 9.10 17.85 10.07
CA ALA A 288 9.00 18.34 11.45
C ALA A 288 8.75 17.20 12.45
N ALA A 289 8.11 16.11 12.01
CA ALA A 289 7.90 14.88 12.78
C ALA A 289 9.07 13.86 12.67
N GLY A 290 10.19 14.24 12.04
CA GLY A 290 11.37 13.37 11.88
C GLY A 290 11.16 12.22 10.89
N LEU A 291 10.32 12.43 9.88
CA LEU A 291 10.16 11.53 8.73
C LEU A 291 11.00 12.05 7.56
N SER A 292 11.54 11.15 6.75
CA SER A 292 12.43 11.52 5.63
C SER A 292 12.02 10.92 4.30
N GLN A 293 11.20 9.86 4.31
CA GLN A 293 10.78 9.15 3.11
C GLN A 293 9.25 9.08 3.00
N MET A 294 8.75 9.09 1.77
CA MET A 294 7.32 9.03 1.49
C MET A 294 7.03 8.25 0.22
N VAL A 295 5.92 7.52 0.24
CA VAL A 295 5.29 6.93 -0.94
C VAL A 295 3.91 7.54 -1.12
N ALA A 296 3.58 7.92 -2.36
CA ALA A 296 2.25 8.35 -2.75
C ALA A 296 1.68 7.35 -3.76
N LEU A 297 0.59 6.69 -3.38
CA LEU A 297 -0.16 5.76 -4.23
C LEU A 297 -1.46 6.44 -4.70
N PRO A 298 -1.61 6.71 -6.00
CA PRO A 298 -2.88 7.20 -6.53
C PRO A 298 -3.92 6.07 -6.57
N VAL A 299 -5.14 6.38 -6.11
CA VAL A 299 -6.33 5.56 -6.31
C VAL A 299 -7.14 6.21 -7.42
N ILE A 300 -7.22 5.51 -8.55
CA ILE A 300 -7.79 6.01 -9.79
C ILE A 300 -9.14 5.32 -10.00
N GLY A 301 -10.20 6.13 -10.07
CA GLY A 301 -11.54 5.70 -10.45
C GLY A 301 -11.80 5.92 -11.94
N SER A 302 -13.05 5.68 -12.36
CA SER A 302 -13.47 5.85 -13.76
C SER A 302 -13.41 7.30 -14.26
N ALA A 303 -13.57 8.27 -13.35
CA ALA A 303 -13.55 9.71 -13.66
C ALA A 303 -12.19 10.38 -13.38
N GLY A 304 -11.13 9.59 -13.17
CA GLY A 304 -9.79 10.06 -12.83
C GLY A 304 -9.42 9.79 -11.38
N LEU A 305 -8.52 10.60 -10.81
CA LEU A 305 -8.06 10.41 -9.44
C LEU A 305 -9.22 10.58 -8.43
N ASP A 306 -9.41 9.57 -7.58
CA ASP A 306 -10.37 9.60 -6.46
C ASP A 306 -9.66 9.96 -5.14
N ALA A 307 -8.44 9.47 -4.92
CA ALA A 307 -7.61 9.80 -3.76
C ALA A 307 -6.11 9.58 -4.04
N VAL A 308 -5.25 10.15 -3.20
CA VAL A 308 -3.86 9.72 -3.02
C VAL A 308 -3.72 9.21 -1.59
N LEU A 309 -3.31 7.95 -1.44
CA LEU A 309 -2.83 7.43 -0.16
C LEU A 309 -1.33 7.70 -0.06
N ALA A 310 -0.91 8.46 0.93
CA ALA A 310 0.50 8.66 1.24
C ALA A 310 0.87 7.91 2.53
N TRP A 311 2.05 7.31 2.56
CA TRP A 311 2.63 6.80 3.81
C TRP A 311 4.11 7.12 3.91
N TYR A 312 4.57 7.20 5.15
CA TYR A 312 5.90 7.69 5.49
C TYR A 312 6.64 6.65 6.31
N LEU A 313 7.89 6.40 5.94
CA LEU A 313 8.78 5.41 6.54
C LEU A 313 9.74 6.05 7.55
#